data_AF-A0A7C4UL22-F1
#
_entry.id   AF-A0A7C4UL22-F1
#
_cell.length_a   1.000
_cell.length_b   1.000
_cell.length_c   1.000
_cell.angle_alpha   90.00
_cell.angle_beta   90.00
_cell.angle_gamma   90.00
#
_symmetry.space_group_name_H-M   'P 1'
#
loop_
_entity.id
_entity.type
_entity.pdbx_description
1 polymer ?
#
loop_
_entity_poly.entity_id
_entity_poly.type
_entity_poly.pdbx_seq_one_letter_code
_entity_poly.pdbx_strand_id
1 'polypeptide(L)'
;MNDIKLLMLAVVQEQDQETATRALEKLNLPVVFFASAGGFLGRRNATLLIGLREGREEEAIKSLEESCRQRIEYLTLPLEGS
;
A
#
# COMPACT_ATOMS: atom_id res chain seq x y z
N MET A 1 20.37 10.38 -16.07
CA MET A 1 19.10 9.79 -16.57
C MET A 1 18.15 9.72 -15.40
N ASN A 2 16.91 10.23 -15.55
CA ASN A 2 15.90 10.26 -14.48
C ASN A 2 14.85 9.15 -14.67
N ASP A 3 15.25 8.09 -15.39
CA ASP A 3 14.34 7.06 -15.89
C ASP A 3 13.92 6.11 -14.79
N ILE A 4 12.66 5.67 -14.86
CA ILE A 4 12.16 4.58 -14.05
C ILE A 4 12.82 3.28 -14.55
N LYS A 5 13.43 2.52 -13.62
CA LYS A 5 14.07 1.23 -13.89
C LYS A 5 13.24 0.05 -13.40
N LEU A 6 12.44 0.26 -12.36
CA LEU A 6 11.63 -0.77 -11.73
C LEU A 6 10.22 -0.26 -11.46
N LEU A 7 9.29 -1.20 -11.39
CA LEU A 7 7.93 -0.97 -10.94
C LEU A 7 7.70 -1.83 -9.70
N MET A 8 7.43 -1.18 -8.57
CA MET A 8 7.02 -1.86 -7.35
C MET A 8 5.50 -1.86 -7.26
N LEU A 9 4.94 -3.04 -6.98
CA LEU A 9 3.53 -3.20 -6.62
C LEU A 9 3.44 -3.40 -5.11
N ALA A 10 2.69 -2.55 -4.44
CA ALA A 10 2.46 -2.64 -3.00
C ALA A 10 0.96 -2.77 -2.72
N VAL A 11 0.55 -3.89 -2.14
CA VAL A 11 -0.83 -4.09 -1.68
C VAL A 11 -0.92 -3.56 -0.25
N VAL A 12 -1.70 -2.51 -0.06
CA VAL A 12 -1.88 -1.83 1.23
C VAL A 12 -3.34 -1.88 1.67
N GLN A 13 -3.59 -1.76 2.97
CA GLN A 13 -4.95 -1.68 3.48
C GLN A 13 -5.63 -0.40 2.97
N GLU A 14 -6.95 -0.45 2.71
CA GLU A 14 -7.69 0.70 2.17
C GLU A 14 -7.52 1.96 3.03
N GLN A 15 -7.52 1.81 4.36
CA GLN A 15 -7.34 2.91 5.31
C GLN A 15 -5.95 3.55 5.31
N ASP A 16 -4.92 2.84 4.85
CA ASP A 16 -3.54 3.34 4.81
C ASP A 16 -3.17 3.92 3.43
N GLN A 17 -4.02 3.71 2.41
CA GLN A 17 -3.76 4.08 1.02
C GLN A 17 -3.36 5.56 0.85
N GLU A 18 -4.15 6.49 1.39
CA GLU A 18 -3.89 7.92 1.21
C GLU A 18 -2.58 8.34 1.89
N THR A 19 -2.36 7.85 3.12
CA THR A 19 -1.14 8.15 3.89
C THR A 19 0.11 7.63 3.18
N ALA A 20 0.08 6.38 2.69
CA ALA A 20 1.18 5.77 1.94
C ALA A 20 1.45 6.52 0.62
N THR A 21 0.41 6.87 -0.13
CA THR A 21 0.53 7.61 -1.40
C THR A 21 1.21 8.96 -1.17
N ARG A 22 0.74 9.74 -0.18
CA ARG A 22 1.33 11.04 0.16
C ARG A 22 2.78 10.92 0.65
N ALA A 23 3.13 9.85 1.36
CA ALA A 23 4.49 9.61 1.81
C ALA A 23 5.45 9.36 0.64
N LEU A 24 5.04 8.54 -0.33
CA LEU A 24 5.80 8.27 -1.55
C LEU A 24 5.93 9.51 -2.45
N GLU A 25 4.87 10.31 -2.59
CA GLU A 25 4.91 11.58 -3.34
C GLU A 25 5.92 12.58 -2.76
N LYS A 26 6.03 12.66 -1.42
CA LYS A 26 7.03 13.50 -0.75
C LYS A 26 8.47 13.08 -1.04
N LEU A 27 8.69 11.81 -1.40
CA LEU A 27 9.98 11.29 -1.85
C LEU A 27 10.21 11.49 -3.36
N ASN A 28 9.31 12.22 -4.03
CA ASN A 28 9.32 12.46 -5.47
C ASN A 28 9.33 11.16 -6.31
N LEU A 29 8.66 10.13 -5.78
CA LEU A 29 8.39 8.87 -6.46
C LEU A 29 7.03 8.94 -7.16
N PRO A 30 6.95 8.67 -8.47
CA PRO A 30 5.67 8.59 -9.16
C PRO A 30 4.87 7.39 -8.66
N VAL A 31 3.65 7.64 -8.22
CA VAL A 31 2.74 6.63 -7.68
C VAL A 31 1.33 6.83 -8.21
N VAL A 32 0.67 5.74 -8.56
CA VAL A 32 -0.78 5.70 -8.81
C VAL A 32 -1.36 4.48 -8.09
N PHE A 33 -2.67 4.44 -7.88
CA PHE A 33 -3.31 3.27 -7.28
C PHE A 33 -4.58 2.88 -8.01
N PHE A 34 -4.96 1.61 -7.85
CA PHE A 34 -6.29 1.12 -8.21
C PHE A 34 -6.96 0.53 -6.97
N ALA A 35 -8.27 0.71 -6.86
CA ALA A 35 -9.07 -0.02 -5.90
C ALA A 35 -9.02 -1.53 -6.23
N SER A 36 -8.73 -2.36 -5.23
CA SER A 36 -8.58 -3.80 -5.38
C SER A 36 -9.23 -4.55 -4.23
N ALA A 37 -9.23 -5.89 -4.29
CA ALA A 37 -9.74 -6.74 -3.21
C ALA A 37 -8.83 -7.96 -3.01
N GLY A 38 -8.70 -8.40 -1.76
CA GLY A 38 -7.95 -9.60 -1.41
C GLY A 38 -8.77 -10.87 -1.63
N GLY A 39 -8.19 -11.86 -2.32
CA GLY A 39 -8.90 -13.10 -2.68
C GLY A 39 -9.28 -14.01 -1.50
N PHE A 40 -8.63 -13.88 -0.35
CA PHE A 40 -8.89 -14.73 0.81
C PHE A 40 -10.08 -14.23 1.66
N LEU A 41 -10.04 -12.97 2.11
CA LEU A 41 -11.09 -12.38 2.96
C LEU A 41 -12.17 -11.64 2.17
N GLY A 42 -12.02 -11.49 0.85
CA GLY A 42 -12.92 -10.70 0.00
C GLY A 42 -12.95 -9.21 0.35
N ARG A 43 -12.00 -8.73 1.16
CA ARG A 43 -11.96 -7.34 1.65
C ARG A 43 -11.30 -6.41 0.65
N ARG A 44 -11.82 -5.18 0.59
CA ARG A 44 -11.24 -4.11 -0.21
C ARG A 44 -9.86 -3.72 0.33
N ASN A 45 -8.96 -3.43 -0.59
CA ASN A 45 -7.62 -2.93 -0.35
C ASN A 45 -7.24 -1.99 -1.52
N ALA A 46 -6.02 -1.48 -1.51
CA ALA A 46 -5.48 -0.71 -2.62
C ALA A 46 -4.17 -1.33 -3.10
N THR A 47 -3.99 -1.37 -4.42
CA THR A 47 -2.72 -1.76 -5.02
C THR A 47 -2.04 -0.50 -5.56
N LEU A 48 -0.92 -0.13 -4.97
CA LEU A 48 -0.08 0.99 -5.40
C LEU A 48 0.89 0.50 -6.48
N LEU A 49 1.04 1.29 -7.54
CA LEU A 49 2.04 1.13 -8.59
C LEU A 49 3.06 2.26 -8.45
N ILE A 50 4.29 1.93 -8.13
CA ILE A 50 5.33 2.88 -7.75
C ILE A 50 6.49 2.76 -8.72
N GLY A 51 6.76 3.82 -9.48
CA GLY A 51 7.91 3.89 -10.38
C GLY A 51 9.18 4.19 -9.61
N LEU A 52 10.17 3.31 -9.69
CA LEU A 52 11.43 3.43 -8.95
C LEU A 52 12.59 3.73 -9.88
N ARG A 53 13.37 4.74 -9.50
CA ARG A 53 14.69 5.04 -10.06
C ARG A 53 15.73 4.17 -9.36
N GLU A 54 16.89 4.01 -9.99
CA GLU A 54 18.00 3.22 -9.44
C GLU A 54 18.37 3.65 -8.01
N GLY A 55 18.45 2.69 -7.10
CA GLY A 55 18.84 2.90 -5.70
C GLY A 55 17.76 3.55 -4.81
N ARG A 56 16.50 3.62 -5.26
CA ARG A 56 15.37 4.17 -4.48
C ARG A 56 14.48 3.09 -3.85
N GLU A 57 14.75 1.79 -4.07
CA GLU A 57 13.88 0.73 -3.55
C GLU A 57 13.78 0.74 -2.02
N GLU A 58 14.91 0.86 -1.32
CA GLU A 58 14.96 0.81 0.14
C GLU A 58 14.21 1.99 0.79
N GLU A 59 14.31 3.18 0.19
CA GLU A 59 13.59 4.37 0.63
C GLU A 59 12.07 4.21 0.47
N ALA A 60 11.62 3.61 -0.64
CA ALA A 60 10.21 3.32 -0.87
C ALA A 60 9.67 2.28 0.13
N ILE A 61 10.44 1.21 0.40
CA ILE A 61 10.08 0.18 1.39
C ILE A 61 9.94 0.81 2.77
N LYS A 62 10.93 1.59 3.21
CA LYS A 62 10.89 2.25 4.52
C LYS A 62 9.68 3.20 4.66
N SER A 63 9.38 3.96 3.61
CA SER A 63 8.20 4.83 3.58
C SER A 63 6.88 4.05 3.72
N LEU A 64 6.79 2.89 3.08
CA LEU A 64 5.63 1.99 3.20
C LEU A 64 5.53 1.38 4.61
N GLU A 65 6.64 0.97 5.22
CA GLU A 65 6.66 0.45 6.60
C GLU A 65 6.23 1.48 7.63
N GLU A 66 6.64 2.75 7.47
CA GLU A 66 6.27 3.84 8.38
C GLU A 66 4.81 4.26 8.22
N SER A 67 4.27 4.18 6.99
CA SER A 67 2.91 4.62 6.66
C SER A 67 1.85 3.52 6.82
N CYS A 68 2.20 2.26 6.58
CA CYS A 68 1.29 1.12 6.66
C CYS A 68 1.56 0.37 7.97
N ARG A 69 0.59 0.36 8.88
CA ARG A 69 0.76 -0.28 10.19
C ARG A 69 0.15 -1.67 10.18
N GLN A 70 0.87 -2.65 10.73
CA GLN A 70 0.23 -3.89 11.14
C GLN A 70 -0.75 -3.59 12.28
N ARG A 71 -2.01 -3.96 12.08
CA ARG A 71 -3.09 -3.77 13.06
C ARG A 71 -3.71 -5.11 13.39
N ILE A 72 -4.03 -5.29 14.66
CA ILE A 72 -4.88 -6.38 15.11
C ILE A 72 -6.32 -5.93 14.89
N GLU A 73 -7.02 -6.58 13.97
CA GLU A 73 -8.46 -6.44 13.84
C GLU A 73 -9.16 -7.57 14.60
N TYR A 74 -10.09 -7.18 15.48
CA TYR A 74 -10.98 -8.14 16.13
C TYR A 74 -12.14 -8.43 15.18
N LEU A 75 -12.21 -9.68 14.69
CA LEU A 75 -13.36 -10.14 13.93
C LEU A 75 -14.53 -10.32 14.91
N THR A 76 -15.55 -9.48 14.81
CA THR A 76 -16.84 -9.79 15.44
C THR A 76 -17.48 -10.92 14.65
N LEU A 77 -17.32 -12.15 15.13
CA LEU A 77 -18.15 -13.25 14.65
C LEU A 77 -19.61 -12.87 14.95
N PRO A 78 -20.54 -12.95 13.98
CA PRO A 78 -21.94 -12.76 14.28
C PRO A 78 -22.31 -13.76 15.38
N LEU A 79 -22.93 -13.27 16.45
CA LEU A 79 -23.51 -14.14 17.47
C LEU A 79 -24.60 -14.95 16.75
N GLU A 80 -24.38 -16.24 16.57
CA GLU A 80 -25.43 -17.14 16.11
C GLU A 80 -26.55 -17.10 17.16
N GLY A 81 -27.70 -16.52 16.79
CA GLY A 81 -28.91 -16.51 17.64
C GLY A 81 -29.56 -15.13 17.78
N SER A 82 -30.34 -14.73 16.78
CA SER A 82 -31.53 -13.89 16.93
C SER A 82 -32.59 -14.40 15.97
#